data_AF-A0A919GD60-F1
#
_entry.id   AF-A0A919GD60-F1
#
_cell.length_a   1.000
_cell.length_b   1.000
_cell.length_c   1.000
_cell.angle_alpha   90.00
_cell.angle_beta   90.00
_cell.angle_gamma   90.00
#
_symmetry.space_group_name_H-M   'P 1'
#
loop_
_entity.id
_entity.type
_entity.pdbx_description
1 polymer ?
#
loop_
_entity_poly.entity_id
_entity_poly.type
_entity_poly.pdbx_seq_one_letter_code
_entity_poly.pdbx_strand_id
1 'polypeptide(L)'
;MARRIRKATLCARVCVSPGMALFGNAHTVNPGKAQQDYARLLGHGEQVHAAFLLIRDTILFTDRRLILIDKQGLTGKKVEYHSVPYRSITHFSVETAGHFDLDAELKIWLSGTHEPIEKTFTKGVDIYEVQAILTQFVAR
;
A
#
# COMPACT_ATOMS: atom_id res chain seq x y z
N MET A 1 46.21 -15.77 -28.41
CA MET A 1 44.94 -16.33 -28.90
C MET A 1 44.02 -16.52 -27.69
N ALA A 2 43.01 -15.68 -27.54
CA ALA A 2 42.17 -15.56 -26.33
C ALA A 2 40.92 -16.45 -26.39
N ARG A 3 40.48 -16.99 -25.24
CA ARG A 3 39.09 -17.43 -24.91
C ARG A 3 39.09 -17.95 -23.45
N ARG A 4 38.91 -17.11 -22.43
CA ARG A 4 37.67 -16.49 -21.88
C ARG A 4 36.75 -17.52 -21.18
N ILE A 5 36.99 -17.64 -19.87
CA ILE A 5 36.13 -18.25 -18.85
C ILE A 5 34.75 -17.57 -18.87
N ARG A 6 33.67 -18.33 -19.03
CA ARG A 6 32.30 -17.82 -18.88
C ARG A 6 31.83 -18.04 -17.44
N LYS A 7 31.75 -16.95 -16.68
CA LYS A 7 30.94 -16.87 -15.45
C LYS A 7 29.47 -17.06 -15.84
N ALA A 8 28.79 -18.00 -15.20
CA ALA A 8 27.34 -18.12 -15.25
C ALA A 8 26.73 -16.96 -14.45
N THR A 9 26.28 -15.92 -15.15
CA THR A 9 25.41 -14.90 -14.59
C THR A 9 23.99 -15.44 -14.63
N LEU A 10 23.47 -15.87 -13.48
CA LEU A 10 22.06 -16.19 -13.31
C LEU A 10 21.28 -14.86 -13.37
N CYS A 11 20.77 -14.54 -14.54
CA CYS A 11 19.93 -13.37 -14.77
C CYS A 11 18.57 -13.65 -14.12
N ALA A 12 18.28 -12.99 -13.00
CA ALA A 12 16.95 -12.95 -12.41
C ALA A 12 16.00 -12.28 -13.43
N ARG A 13 15.17 -13.07 -14.09
CA ARG A 13 14.01 -12.57 -14.84
C ARG A 13 13.01 -12.07 -13.81
N VAL A 14 13.01 -10.77 -13.56
CA VAL A 14 11.87 -10.05 -13.00
C VAL A 14 10.76 -10.16 -14.04
N CYS A 15 9.80 -11.06 -13.79
CA CYS A 15 8.57 -11.11 -14.54
C CYS A 15 7.71 -9.93 -14.05
N VAL A 16 7.81 -8.79 -14.74
CA VAL A 16 6.90 -7.66 -14.52
C VAL A 16 5.61 -8.02 -15.27
N SER A 17 4.55 -8.37 -14.54
CA SER A 17 3.22 -8.56 -15.12
C SER A 17 2.75 -7.25 -15.77
N PRO A 18 2.24 -7.25 -17.01
CA PRO A 18 1.71 -6.06 -17.65
C PRO A 18 0.26 -5.86 -17.18
N GLY A 19 0.01 -4.86 -16.35
CA GLY A 19 -1.35 -4.51 -15.94
C GLY A 19 -1.42 -3.26 -15.06
N MET A 20 -1.73 -2.13 -15.71
CA MET A 20 -2.10 -0.83 -15.13
C MET A 20 -0.99 -0.05 -14.39
N ALA A 21 -0.22 0.70 -15.17
CA ALA A 21 0.57 1.84 -14.70
C ALA A 21 0.00 3.14 -15.31
N LEU A 22 -1.11 3.63 -14.79
CA LEU A 22 -1.72 4.96 -14.98
C LEU A 22 -2.57 5.10 -13.70
N PHE A 23 -2.35 6.02 -12.75
CA PHE A 23 -2.53 7.46 -12.83
C PHE A 23 -1.69 8.15 -11.73
N GLY A 24 -0.96 9.20 -12.09
CA GLY A 24 -0.12 9.93 -11.14
C GLY A 24 -0.88 11.08 -10.46
N ASN A 25 -1.53 10.79 -9.32
CA ASN A 25 -1.79 11.79 -8.30
C ASN A 25 -0.54 11.92 -7.41
N ALA A 26 -0.20 13.14 -6.97
CA ALA A 26 1.06 13.43 -6.26
C ALA A 26 1.25 12.65 -4.93
N HIS A 27 0.22 11.94 -4.46
CA HIS A 27 0.22 11.14 -3.23
C HIS A 27 0.22 9.62 -3.45
N THR A 28 0.13 9.17 -4.71
CA THR A 28 0.33 7.75 -5.06
C THR A 28 1.82 7.52 -5.26
N VAL A 29 2.42 6.68 -4.42
CA VAL A 29 3.83 6.30 -4.54
C VAL A 29 3.95 5.29 -5.67
N ASN A 30 4.92 5.49 -6.57
CA ASN A 30 5.21 4.52 -7.63
C ASN A 30 5.40 3.12 -7.02
N PRO A 31 4.63 2.09 -7.44
CA PRO A 31 4.69 0.76 -6.83
C PRO A 31 6.10 0.15 -6.86
N GLY A 32 6.86 0.36 -7.94
CA GLY A 32 8.24 -0.12 -8.05
C GLY A 32 9.20 0.57 -7.08
N LYS A 33 8.99 1.87 -6.82
CA LYS A 33 9.74 2.60 -5.79
C LYS A 33 9.35 2.12 -4.38
N ALA A 34 8.04 1.99 -4.11
CA ALA A 34 7.55 1.46 -2.83
C ALA A 34 8.06 0.02 -2.57
N GLN A 35 8.09 -0.83 -3.60
CA GLN A 35 8.67 -2.17 -3.54
C GLN A 35 10.12 -2.14 -3.05
N GLN A 36 10.92 -1.17 -3.53
CA GLN A 36 12.32 -1.01 -3.13
C GLN A 36 12.44 -0.42 -1.71
N ASP A 37 11.74 0.68 -1.44
CA ASP A 37 11.80 1.41 -0.18
C ASP A 37 11.34 0.54 1.00
N TYR A 38 10.36 -0.33 0.78
CA TYR A 38 9.78 -1.21 1.80
C TYR A 38 10.19 -2.68 1.68
N ALA A 39 11.18 -3.01 0.84
CA ALA A 39 11.60 -4.39 0.56
C ALA A 39 11.85 -5.25 1.80
N ARG A 40 12.33 -4.65 2.89
CA ARG A 40 12.61 -5.34 4.16
C ARG A 40 11.35 -5.77 4.94
N LEU A 41 10.20 -5.17 4.64
CA LEU A 41 8.91 -5.50 5.26
C LEU A 41 8.17 -6.61 4.51
N LEU A 42 8.54 -6.82 3.25
CA LEU A 42 7.86 -7.72 2.33
C LEU A 42 8.37 -9.15 2.52
N GLY A 43 7.43 -10.09 2.51
CA GLY A 43 7.74 -11.51 2.44
C GLY A 43 8.38 -11.88 1.11
N HIS A 44 8.98 -13.08 1.04
CA HIS A 44 9.59 -13.54 -0.20
C HIS A 44 8.55 -13.60 -1.33
N GLY A 45 8.81 -12.86 -2.41
CA GLY A 45 7.94 -12.75 -3.58
C GLY A 45 6.66 -11.93 -3.37
N GLU A 46 6.46 -11.29 -2.20
CA GLU A 46 5.34 -10.37 -1.97
C GLU A 46 5.54 -9.10 -2.84
N GLN A 47 4.49 -8.69 -3.55
CA GLN A 47 4.50 -7.59 -4.51
C GLN A 47 3.61 -6.45 -4.05
N VAL A 48 4.11 -5.23 -4.09
CA VAL A 48 3.35 -4.00 -3.87
C VAL A 48 2.55 -3.70 -5.14
N HIS A 49 1.22 -3.65 -4.98
CA HIS A 49 0.28 -3.25 -6.02
C HIS A 49 0.07 -1.73 -6.04
N ALA A 50 -0.12 -1.14 -4.86
CA ALA A 50 -0.33 0.30 -4.72
C ALA A 50 0.22 0.79 -3.38
N ALA A 51 0.55 2.08 -3.32
CA ALA A 51 1.08 2.71 -2.13
C ALA A 51 0.57 4.15 -2.07
N PHE A 52 -0.02 4.53 -0.94
CA PHE A 52 -0.60 5.85 -0.72
C PHE A 52 0.09 6.53 0.45
N LEU A 53 0.56 7.76 0.21
CA LEU A 53 1.13 8.61 1.24
C LEU A 53 0.06 9.56 1.75
N LEU A 54 -0.35 9.36 3.00
CA LEU A 54 -1.24 10.25 3.74
C LEU A 54 -0.39 11.34 4.41
N ILE A 55 -1.00 12.22 5.22
CA ILE A 55 -0.29 13.35 5.87
C ILE A 55 0.93 12.85 6.68
N ARG A 56 0.74 11.83 7.52
CA ARG A 56 1.80 11.19 8.32
C ARG A 56 2.06 9.74 7.94
N ASP A 57 1.03 9.07 7.45
CA ASP A 57 1.01 7.62 7.34
C ASP A 57 1.27 7.16 5.91
N THR A 58 1.63 5.90 5.76
CA THR A 58 1.68 5.24 4.46
C THR A 58 0.83 3.98 4.50
N ILE A 59 0.02 3.78 3.46
CA ILE A 59 -0.76 2.57 3.26
C ILE A 59 -0.19 1.84 2.05
N LEU A 60 0.26 0.61 2.24
CA LEU A 60 0.71 -0.27 1.17
C LEU A 60 -0.33 -1.37 0.94
N PHE A 61 -0.70 -1.55 -0.32
CA PHE A 61 -1.50 -2.66 -0.81
C PHE A 61 -0.54 -3.65 -1.46
N THR A 62 -0.41 -4.84 -0.90
CA THR A 62 0.37 -5.94 -1.50
C THR A 62 -0.55 -6.97 -2.14
N ASP A 63 0.01 -8.01 -2.73
CA ASP A 63 -0.75 -9.17 -3.21
C ASP A 63 -1.30 -10.03 -2.05
N ARG A 64 -0.93 -9.75 -0.79
CA ARG A 64 -1.23 -10.58 0.39
C ARG A 64 -1.97 -9.86 1.51
N ARG A 65 -1.66 -8.59 1.75
CA ARG A 65 -2.15 -7.83 2.92
C ARG A 65 -2.06 -6.32 2.70
N LEU A 66 -2.78 -5.59 3.53
CA LEU A 66 -2.47 -4.18 3.78
C LEU A 66 -1.31 -4.07 4.76
N ILE A 67 -0.44 -3.09 4.55
CA ILE A 67 0.55 -2.67 5.54
C ILE A 67 0.31 -1.20 5.83
N LEU A 68 -0.06 -0.90 7.06
CA LEU A 68 -0.25 0.46 7.56
C LEU A 68 1.01 0.88 8.30
N ILE A 69 1.59 1.99 7.88
CA ILE A 69 2.84 2.52 8.41
C ILE A 69 2.54 3.86 9.06
N ASP A 70 2.58 3.90 10.39
CA ASP A 70 2.27 5.09 11.18
C ASP A 70 3.55 5.65 11.81
N LYS A 71 3.79 6.95 11.61
CA LYS A 71 4.89 7.67 12.25
C LYS A 71 4.37 8.37 13.51
N GLN A 72 4.70 7.80 14.66
CA GLN A 72 4.24 8.24 15.97
C GLN A 72 5.20 9.22 16.66
N GLY A 73 4.61 10.08 17.48
CA GLY A 73 5.31 11.02 18.37
C GLY A 73 5.83 12.27 17.67
N LEU A 74 6.24 13.26 18.48
CA LEU A 74 6.67 14.58 18.01
C LEU A 74 7.89 14.54 17.07
N THR A 75 8.78 13.56 17.26
CA THR A 75 10.00 13.41 16.45
C THR A 75 9.79 12.53 15.21
N GLY A 76 8.65 11.84 15.10
CA GLY A 76 8.37 10.87 14.02
C GLY A 76 9.33 9.68 13.95
N LYS A 77 10.18 9.47 14.98
CA LYS A 77 11.18 8.38 15.00
C LYS A 77 10.57 7.03 15.34
N LYS A 78 9.46 7.01 16.09
CA LYS A 78 8.74 5.77 16.39
C LYS A 78 7.86 5.47 15.18
N VAL A 79 8.04 4.31 14.59
CA VAL A 79 7.24 3.87 13.44
C VAL A 79 6.57 2.55 13.80
N GLU A 80 5.25 2.49 13.64
CA GLU A 80 4.47 1.26 13.74
C GLU A 80 4.21 0.71 12.34
N TYR A 81 4.40 -0.60 12.17
CA TYR A 81 4.12 -1.33 10.93
C TYR A 81 3.03 -2.36 11.22
N HIS A 82 1.77 -2.02 10.92
CA HIS A 82 0.63 -2.87 11.19
C HIS A 82 0.25 -3.64 9.90
N SER A 83 0.43 -4.96 9.94
CA SER A 83 0.07 -5.86 8.84
C SER A 83 -1.35 -6.39 9.00
N VAL A 84 -2.22 -6.15 8.01
CA VAL A 84 -3.62 -6.58 8.01
C VAL A 84 -3.86 -7.50 6.82
N PRO A 85 -3.93 -8.84 7.03
CA PRO A 85 -4.33 -9.78 5.98
C PRO A 85 -5.70 -9.42 5.40
N TYR A 86 -5.88 -9.52 4.09
CA TYR A 86 -7.18 -9.17 3.48
C TYR A 86 -8.34 -9.99 4.04
N ARG A 87 -8.10 -11.28 4.29
CA ARG A 87 -9.09 -12.20 4.87
C ARG A 87 -9.58 -11.83 6.29
N SER A 88 -8.84 -11.00 7.02
CA SER A 88 -9.27 -10.56 8.35
C SER A 88 -10.15 -9.32 8.31
N ILE A 89 -10.27 -8.65 7.16
CA ILE A 89 -11.13 -7.49 6.98
C ILE A 89 -12.56 -8.01 6.78
N THR A 90 -13.46 -7.62 7.67
CA THR A 90 -14.87 -8.06 7.60
C THR A 90 -15.72 -7.12 6.77
N HIS A 91 -15.47 -5.82 6.89
CA HIS A 91 -16.11 -4.76 6.12
C HIS A 91 -15.28 -3.47 6.23
N PHE A 92 -15.59 -2.50 5.37
CA PHE A 92 -14.98 -1.17 5.38
C PHE A 92 -16.01 -0.13 4.91
N SER A 93 -15.77 1.13 5.25
CA SER A 93 -16.57 2.26 4.77
C SER A 93 -15.68 3.44 4.44
N VAL A 94 -16.12 4.24 3.48
CA VAL A 94 -15.53 5.53 3.14
C VAL A 94 -16.54 6.61 3.44
N GLU A 95 -16.12 7.63 4.17
CA GLU A 95 -16.91 8.80 4.52
C GLU A 95 -16.22 10.03 3.92
N THR A 96 -16.85 10.66 2.94
CA THR A 96 -16.36 11.92 2.36
C THR A 96 -17.00 13.08 3.11
N ALA A 97 -16.21 14.04 3.57
CA ALA A 97 -16.78 15.28 4.05
C ALA A 97 -17.47 16.01 2.87
N GLY A 98 -18.56 16.76 3.14
CA GLY A 98 -19.43 17.33 2.10
C GLY A 98 -18.71 18.30 1.14
N HIS A 99 -19.43 18.92 0.20
CA HIS A 99 -18.88 19.69 -0.94
C HIS A 99 -17.74 20.71 -0.64
N PHE A 100 -17.57 21.16 0.60
CA PHE A 100 -16.55 22.12 1.02
C PHE A 100 -15.35 21.52 1.75
N ASP A 101 -15.49 20.31 2.27
CA ASP A 101 -14.53 19.72 3.18
C ASP A 101 -13.77 18.60 2.46
N LEU A 102 -12.47 18.64 2.63
CA LEU A 102 -11.50 18.10 1.67
C LEU A 102 -10.92 16.77 2.11
N ASP A 103 -11.34 16.39 3.30
CA ASP A 103 -10.87 15.24 4.00
C ASP A 103 -11.89 14.11 3.83
N ALA A 104 -11.36 12.93 3.59
CA ALA A 104 -12.14 11.71 3.53
C ALA A 104 -11.60 10.73 4.56
N GLU A 105 -12.48 9.94 5.13
CA GLU A 105 -12.13 8.98 6.16
C GLU A 105 -12.40 7.56 5.68
N LEU A 106 -11.39 6.70 5.79
CA LEU A 106 -11.52 5.27 5.59
C LEU A 106 -11.60 4.58 6.95
N LYS A 107 -12.61 3.73 7.13
CA LYS A 107 -12.80 2.89 8.31
C LYS A 107 -12.72 1.43 7.89
N ILE A 108 -11.86 0.65 8.55
CA ILE A 108 -11.64 -0.78 8.25
C ILE A 108 -11.91 -1.60 9.50
N TRP A 109 -12.87 -2.51 9.45
CA TRP A 109 -13.18 -3.41 10.56
C TRP A 109 -12.51 -4.76 10.38
N LEU A 110 -11.84 -5.22 11.45
CA LEU A 110 -11.20 -6.52 11.48
C LEU A 110 -12.06 -7.52 12.24
N SER A 111 -11.90 -8.80 11.90
CA SER A 111 -12.53 -9.88 12.65
C SER A 111 -12.05 -9.86 14.10
N GLY A 112 -12.99 -9.83 15.05
CA GLY A 112 -12.70 -9.81 16.48
C GLY A 112 -12.38 -8.43 17.07
N THR A 113 -12.46 -7.34 16.30
CA THR A 113 -12.36 -5.97 16.82
C THR A 113 -13.70 -5.25 16.72
N HIS A 114 -14.06 -4.48 17.76
CA HIS A 114 -15.26 -3.65 17.74
C HIS A 114 -15.01 -2.29 17.07
N GLU A 115 -13.82 -1.72 17.32
CA GLU A 115 -13.42 -0.44 16.75
C GLU A 115 -12.73 -0.64 15.39
N PRO A 116 -13.01 0.22 14.40
CA PRO A 116 -12.32 0.20 13.13
C PRO A 116 -10.91 0.78 13.25
N ILE A 117 -10.07 0.44 12.28
CA ILE A 117 -8.90 1.23 11.97
C ILE A 117 -9.34 2.41 11.12
N GLU A 118 -9.06 3.63 11.58
CA GLU A 118 -9.44 4.87 10.91
C GLU A 118 -8.23 5.53 10.25
N LYS A 119 -8.39 6.00 9.01
CA LYS A 119 -7.37 6.72 8.26
C LYS A 119 -7.98 7.91 7.53
N THR A 120 -7.44 9.09 7.81
CA THR A 120 -7.85 10.35 7.18
C THR A 120 -6.99 10.63 5.96
N PHE A 121 -7.66 10.86 4.84
CA PHE A 121 -7.09 11.23 3.56
C PHE A 121 -7.37 12.71 3.31
N THR A 122 -6.39 13.43 2.81
CA THR A 122 -6.60 14.80 2.32
C THR A 122 -6.90 14.77 0.83
N LYS A 123 -7.34 15.92 0.31
CA LYS A 123 -7.63 16.22 -1.11
C LYS A 123 -6.65 15.66 -2.15
N GLY A 124 -5.41 15.36 -1.77
CA GLY A 124 -4.37 14.89 -2.66
C GLY A 124 -4.42 13.39 -2.99
N VAL A 125 -5.18 12.59 -2.22
CA VAL A 125 -5.41 11.18 -2.50
C VAL A 125 -6.84 10.99 -2.99
N ASP A 126 -6.98 10.29 -4.12
CA ASP A 126 -8.29 9.88 -4.60
C ASP A 126 -8.83 8.74 -3.73
N ILE A 127 -9.74 9.08 -2.82
CA ILE A 127 -10.34 8.09 -1.91
C ILE A 127 -11.17 7.04 -2.65
N TYR A 128 -11.73 7.37 -3.82
CA TYR A 128 -12.48 6.41 -4.63
C TYR A 128 -11.54 5.37 -5.24
N GLU A 129 -10.33 5.76 -5.63
CA GLU A 129 -9.28 4.82 -6.07
C GLU A 129 -8.90 3.87 -4.93
N VAL A 130 -8.66 4.41 -3.73
CA VAL A 130 -8.36 3.60 -2.53
C VAL A 130 -9.48 2.60 -2.25
N GLN A 131 -10.74 3.03 -2.32
CA GLN A 131 -11.91 2.18 -2.15
C GLN A 131 -11.97 1.07 -3.21
N ALA A 132 -11.74 1.39 -4.48
CA ALA A 132 -11.77 0.45 -5.58
C ALA A 132 -10.68 -0.62 -5.43
N ILE A 133 -9.45 -0.22 -5.07
CA ILE A 133 -8.34 -1.15 -4.83
C ILE A 133 -8.64 -2.03 -3.61
N LEU A 134 -9.14 -1.46 -2.50
CA LEU A 134 -9.49 -2.25 -1.32
C LEU A 134 -10.56 -3.31 -1.65
N THR A 135 -11.57 -2.93 -2.43
CA THR A 135 -12.61 -3.84 -2.92
C THR A 135 -12.01 -4.99 -3.73
N GLN A 136 -11.03 -4.71 -4.59
CA GLN A 136 -10.35 -5.72 -5.41
C GLN A 136 -9.72 -6.84 -4.57
N PHE A 137 -9.29 -6.58 -3.33
CA PHE A 137 -8.64 -7.57 -2.48
C PHE A 137 -9.55 -8.16 -1.41
N VAL A 138 -10.49 -7.38 -0.88
CA VAL A 138 -11.36 -7.80 0.23
C VAL A 138 -12.62 -8.51 -0.26
N ALA A 139 -13.23 -8.06 -1.35
CA ALA A 139 -14.51 -8.58 -1.86
C ALA A 139 -14.33 -9.64 -2.96
N ARG A 140 -13.27 -10.46 -2.87
CA ARG A 140 -13.01 -11.55 -3.83
C ARG A 140 -13.81 -12.81 -3.53
#